data_AF-A0A351XEX1-F1
#
_entry.id   AF-A0A351XEX1-F1
#
_cell.length_a   1.000
_cell.length_b   1.000
_cell.length_c   1.000
_cell.angle_alpha   90.00
_cell.angle_beta   90.00
_cell.angle_gamma   90.00
#
_symmetry.space_group_name_H-M   'P 1'
#
loop_
_entity.id
_entity.type
_entity.pdbx_description
1 polymer ?
#
loop_
_entity_poly.entity_id
_entity_poly.type
_entity_poly.pdbx_seq_one_letter_code
_entity_poly.pdbx_strand_id
1 'polypeptide(L)'
;GVGYGWNREEMAHHGVEYSTRRARVREHVLAMKALWTDEEAEFHGDFVDFSPSWSWPKPVQQPGPPVFVGGSGGPRLMDHVAEFADGWLPIGGAGIRRALDELRSACDRHQRDPEDVAIIPFGTLPDEGKLAYYSDLGISEAVLRLPSAGRDEVLPVLDDFTRFLG
;
A
#
# COMPACT_ATOMS: atom_id res chain seq x y z
N GLY A 1 2.57 3.89 3.15
CA GLY A 1 1.40 3.37 2.42
C GLY A 1 0.58 4.53 1.90
N VAL A 2 -0.08 4.35 0.75
CA VAL A 2 -0.96 5.34 0.10
C VAL A 2 -2.37 4.76 -0.07
N GLY A 3 -3.38 5.61 -0.05
CA GLY A 3 -4.77 5.24 -0.30
C GLY A 3 -5.40 6.18 -1.32
N TYR A 4 -6.52 5.75 -1.91
CA TYR A 4 -7.24 6.57 -2.89
C TYR A 4 -8.16 7.61 -2.26
N GLY A 5 -8.33 7.58 -0.94
CA GLY A 5 -9.34 8.32 -0.20
C GLY A 5 -10.78 7.80 -0.45
N TRP A 6 -11.64 8.04 0.53
CA TRP A 6 -13.04 7.60 0.53
C TRP A 6 -14.02 8.75 0.74
N ASN A 7 -13.59 9.80 1.46
CA ASN A 7 -14.39 10.97 1.80
C ASN A 7 -14.47 11.92 0.60
N ARG A 8 -15.68 12.11 0.07
CA ARG A 8 -15.92 12.92 -1.14
C ARG A 8 -15.84 14.41 -0.81
N GLU A 9 -16.31 14.78 0.36
CA GLU A 9 -16.36 16.14 0.88
C GLU A 9 -14.95 16.67 1.11
N GLU A 10 -14.08 15.87 1.72
CA GLU A 10 -12.66 16.17 1.87
C GLU A 10 -12.01 16.43 0.50
N MET A 11 -12.20 15.53 -0.46
CA MET A 11 -11.64 15.70 -1.80
C MET A 11 -12.14 16.98 -2.47
N ALA A 12 -13.44 17.25 -2.39
CA ALA A 12 -14.02 18.48 -2.97
C ALA A 12 -13.43 19.74 -2.33
N HIS A 13 -13.21 19.76 -1.01
CA HIS A 13 -12.56 20.87 -0.32
C HIS A 13 -11.09 21.07 -0.75
N HIS A 14 -10.44 20.00 -1.21
CA HIS A 14 -9.08 20.04 -1.77
C HIS A 14 -9.05 20.15 -3.30
N GLY A 15 -10.18 20.44 -3.95
CA GLY A 15 -10.25 20.62 -5.40
C GLY A 15 -10.04 19.34 -6.22
N VAL A 16 -10.28 18.16 -5.62
CA VAL A 16 -10.12 16.86 -6.26
C VAL A 16 -11.48 16.26 -6.62
N GLU A 17 -11.70 16.04 -7.91
CA GLU A 17 -12.86 15.28 -8.39
C GLU A 17 -12.75 13.80 -8.01
N TYR A 18 -13.73 13.30 -7.27
CA TYR A 18 -13.70 11.94 -6.70
C TYR A 18 -13.48 10.84 -7.76
N SER A 19 -14.01 11.01 -8.96
CA SER A 19 -13.84 10.05 -10.07
C SER A 19 -12.36 9.92 -10.52
N THR A 20 -11.57 10.98 -10.37
CA THR A 20 -10.16 11.05 -10.83
C THR A 20 -9.14 10.56 -9.81
N ARG A 21 -9.55 10.36 -8.54
CA ARG A 21 -8.66 10.05 -7.40
C ARG A 21 -7.66 8.92 -7.65
N ARG A 22 -8.08 7.89 -8.40
CA ARG A 22 -7.24 6.73 -8.72
C ARG A 22 -6.14 7.05 -9.73
N ALA A 23 -6.47 7.80 -10.78
CA ALA A 23 -5.50 8.24 -11.78
C ALA A 23 -4.51 9.24 -11.18
N ARG A 24 -5.01 10.17 -10.33
CA ARG A 24 -4.15 11.07 -9.55
C ARG A 24 -3.15 10.32 -8.69
N VAL A 25 -3.59 9.37 -7.85
CA VAL A 25 -2.67 8.60 -7.01
C VAL A 25 -1.62 7.86 -7.84
N ARG A 26 -2.01 7.23 -8.95
CA ARG A 26 -1.08 6.57 -9.87
C ARG A 26 0.00 7.55 -10.35
N GLU A 27 -0.39 8.70 -10.90
CA GLU A 27 0.58 9.68 -11.40
C GLU A 27 1.48 10.25 -10.30
N HIS A 28 0.92 10.54 -9.12
CA HIS A 28 1.73 11.05 -8.00
C HIS A 28 2.77 10.01 -7.56
N VAL A 29 2.40 8.73 -7.49
CA VAL A 29 3.35 7.66 -7.13
C VAL A 29 4.44 7.52 -8.20
N LEU A 30 4.09 7.51 -9.48
CA LEU A 30 5.06 7.40 -10.56
C LEU A 30 6.00 8.61 -10.63
N ALA A 31 5.46 9.83 -10.50
CA ALA A 31 6.22 11.06 -10.42
C ALA A 31 7.18 11.08 -9.22
N MET A 32 6.72 10.63 -8.05
CA MET A 32 7.57 10.51 -6.87
C MET A 32 8.68 9.48 -7.07
N LYS A 33 8.37 8.32 -7.67
CA LYS A 33 9.37 7.30 -8.01
C LYS A 33 10.45 7.88 -8.94
N ALA A 34 10.07 8.58 -10.01
CA ALA A 34 11.03 9.26 -10.90
C ALA A 34 11.93 10.27 -10.16
N LEU A 35 11.33 11.13 -9.31
CA LEU A 35 12.09 12.10 -8.51
C LEU A 35 13.07 11.42 -7.52
N TRP A 36 12.75 10.23 -7.04
CA TRP A 36 13.59 9.45 -6.12
C TRP A 36 14.72 8.71 -6.82
N THR A 37 14.49 8.20 -8.04
CA THR A 37 15.45 7.35 -8.76
C THR A 37 16.35 8.11 -9.69
N ASP A 38 15.80 9.07 -10.43
CA ASP A 38 16.49 9.68 -11.56
C ASP A 38 17.29 10.89 -11.10
N GLU A 39 18.51 11.05 -11.61
CA GLU A 39 19.38 12.17 -11.23
C GLU A 39 18.71 13.52 -11.58
N GLU A 40 18.24 13.62 -12.81
CA GLU A 40 17.38 14.67 -13.35
C GLU A 40 16.08 14.00 -13.83
N ALA A 41 14.98 14.23 -13.12
CA ALA A 41 13.70 13.59 -13.41
C ALA A 41 12.81 14.52 -14.25
N GLU A 42 11.94 13.94 -15.06
CA GLU A 42 10.81 14.62 -15.69
C GLU A 42 9.56 13.74 -15.59
N PHE A 43 8.38 14.34 -15.61
CA PHE A 43 7.12 13.59 -15.63
C PHE A 43 6.04 14.41 -16.34
N HIS A 44 5.32 13.77 -17.26
CA HIS A 44 4.27 14.40 -18.05
C HIS A 44 3.01 13.52 -18.04
N GLY A 45 2.07 13.84 -17.15
CA GLY A 45 0.76 13.19 -17.03
C GLY A 45 -0.38 14.21 -17.05
N ASP A 46 -1.61 13.73 -16.84
CA ASP A 46 -2.81 14.58 -16.86
C ASP A 46 -2.94 15.45 -15.59
N PHE A 47 -2.31 15.02 -14.49
CA PHE A 47 -2.43 15.63 -13.16
C PHE A 47 -1.10 16.09 -12.57
N VAL A 48 0.01 15.51 -13.02
CA VAL A 48 1.36 15.92 -12.64
C VAL A 48 2.15 16.20 -13.92
N ASP A 49 2.74 17.39 -14.01
CA ASP A 49 3.57 17.79 -15.14
C ASP A 49 4.74 18.66 -14.63
N PHE A 50 5.97 18.19 -14.81
CA PHE A 50 7.16 18.98 -14.55
C PHE A 50 8.26 18.67 -15.57
N SER A 51 8.93 19.74 -15.99
CA SER A 51 10.14 19.70 -16.82
C SER A 51 11.34 19.11 -16.06
N PRO A 52 12.43 18.72 -16.75
CA PRO A 52 13.65 18.21 -16.12
C PRO A 52 14.04 18.95 -14.83
N SER A 53 14.10 18.20 -13.74
CA SER A 53 14.21 18.73 -12.37
C SER A 53 15.07 17.85 -11.49
N TRP A 54 15.93 18.48 -10.68
CA TRP A 54 16.71 17.81 -9.64
C TRP A 54 15.97 17.84 -8.31
N SER A 55 15.75 16.67 -7.72
CA SER A 55 15.23 16.53 -6.36
C SER A 55 16.29 15.92 -5.45
N TRP A 56 16.77 16.70 -4.48
CA TRP A 56 17.77 16.31 -3.51
C TRP A 56 17.37 16.73 -2.09
N PRO A 57 17.73 15.92 -1.06
CA PRO A 57 18.51 14.68 -1.15
C PRO A 57 17.71 13.49 -1.70
N LYS A 58 18.40 12.53 -2.35
CA LYS A 58 17.78 11.24 -2.72
C LYS A 58 17.49 10.41 -1.47
N PRO A 59 16.45 9.55 -1.49
CA PRO A 59 16.20 8.63 -0.39
C PRO A 59 17.40 7.73 -0.12
N VAL A 60 17.66 7.43 1.16
CA VAL A 60 18.73 6.50 1.55
C VAL A 60 18.44 5.08 1.04
N GLN A 61 17.17 4.67 1.04
CA GLN A 61 16.72 3.40 0.46
C GLN A 61 16.59 3.54 -1.06
N GLN A 62 17.13 2.57 -1.79
CA GLN A 62 17.08 2.50 -3.25
C GLN A 62 16.18 1.34 -3.71
N PRO A 63 15.39 1.48 -4.79
CA PRO A 63 15.24 2.67 -5.65
C PRO A 63 14.44 3.82 -4.99
N GLY A 64 13.84 3.57 -3.83
CA GLY A 64 13.11 4.56 -3.04
C GLY A 64 12.44 3.88 -1.85
N PRO A 65 11.69 4.64 -1.03
CA PRO A 65 10.82 4.04 -0.02
C PRO A 65 9.74 3.16 -0.68
N PRO A 66 9.39 2.01 -0.08
CA PRO A 66 8.37 1.13 -0.64
C PRO A 66 6.99 1.80 -0.55
N VAL A 67 6.24 1.73 -1.64
CA VAL A 67 4.90 2.29 -1.77
C VAL A 67 3.87 1.19 -1.73
N PHE A 68 3.24 1.00 -0.57
CA PHE A 68 2.13 0.06 -0.43
C PHE A 68 0.78 0.73 -0.66
N VAL A 69 -0.09 0.14 -1.47
CA VAL A 69 -1.43 0.68 -1.75
C VAL A 69 -2.47 0.03 -0.86
N GLY A 70 -3.25 0.84 -0.14
CA GLY A 70 -4.39 0.39 0.64
C GLY A 70 -5.68 0.33 -0.16
N GLY A 71 -6.51 -0.68 0.12
CA GLY A 71 -7.85 -0.79 -0.43
C GLY A 71 -8.41 -2.20 -0.39
N SER A 72 -9.71 -2.33 -0.66
CA SER A 72 -10.38 -3.63 -0.78
C SER A 72 -9.88 -4.40 -1.99
N GLY A 73 -9.64 -5.70 -1.81
CA GLY A 73 -9.26 -6.61 -2.88
C GLY A 73 -10.28 -6.60 -4.02
N GLY A 74 -9.78 -6.63 -5.25
CA GLY A 74 -10.59 -6.59 -6.47
C GLY A 74 -9.70 -6.37 -7.70
N PRO A 75 -10.18 -6.72 -8.91
CA PRO A 75 -9.35 -6.74 -10.12
C PRO A 75 -8.65 -5.40 -10.39
N ARG A 76 -9.37 -4.29 -10.21
CA ARG A 76 -8.82 -2.94 -10.42
C ARG A 76 -7.74 -2.56 -9.40
N LEU A 77 -7.88 -2.98 -8.14
CA LEU A 77 -6.85 -2.69 -7.15
C LEU A 77 -5.59 -3.52 -7.43
N MET A 78 -5.77 -4.80 -7.73
CA MET A 78 -4.66 -5.70 -8.03
C MET A 78 -3.89 -5.26 -9.27
N ASP A 79 -4.59 -4.75 -10.29
CA ASP A 79 -3.96 -4.16 -11.47
C ASP A 79 -3.05 -2.99 -11.12
N HIS A 80 -3.51 -2.05 -10.29
CA HIS A 80 -2.69 -0.93 -9.83
C HIS A 80 -1.51 -1.36 -8.94
N VAL A 81 -1.73 -2.37 -8.08
CA VAL A 81 -0.66 -2.90 -7.22
C VAL A 81 0.45 -3.50 -8.08
N ALA A 82 0.08 -4.33 -9.06
CA ALA A 82 1.02 -4.93 -10.00
C ALA A 82 1.76 -3.85 -10.84
N GLU A 83 1.04 -2.82 -11.29
CA GLU A 83 1.56 -1.76 -12.15
C GLU A 83 2.62 -0.87 -11.46
N PHE A 84 2.32 -0.31 -10.29
CA PHE A 84 3.14 0.79 -9.74
C PHE A 84 3.45 0.71 -8.24
N ALA A 85 2.85 -0.22 -7.50
CA ALA A 85 3.05 -0.34 -6.06
C ALA A 85 4.12 -1.37 -5.71
N ASP A 86 4.71 -1.29 -4.52
CA ASP A 86 5.62 -2.32 -4.01
C ASP A 86 4.87 -3.35 -3.14
N GLY A 87 3.56 -3.13 -2.93
CA GLY A 87 2.72 -4.04 -2.17
C GLY A 87 1.29 -3.56 -1.95
N TRP A 88 0.51 -4.41 -1.30
CA TRP A 88 -0.88 -4.22 -0.96
C TRP A 88 -1.10 -4.21 0.56
N LEU A 89 -1.88 -3.25 1.04
CA LEU A 89 -2.34 -3.15 2.44
C LEU A 89 -3.83 -3.50 2.55
N PRO A 90 -4.22 -4.78 2.62
CA PRO A 90 -5.61 -5.19 2.87
C PRO A 90 -6.05 -4.81 4.29
N ILE A 91 -7.24 -4.21 4.43
CA ILE A 91 -7.81 -3.89 5.75
C ILE A 91 -8.40 -5.15 6.37
N GLY A 92 -7.88 -5.56 7.54
CA GLY A 92 -8.42 -6.66 8.36
C GLY A 92 -8.34 -8.06 7.73
N GLY A 93 -7.78 -8.17 6.53
CA GLY A 93 -7.51 -9.39 5.76
C GLY A 93 -8.72 -10.16 5.21
N ALA A 94 -9.90 -9.56 5.19
CA ALA A 94 -11.06 -10.17 4.55
C ALA A 94 -10.84 -10.30 3.03
N GLY A 95 -11.10 -11.49 2.47
CA GLY A 95 -11.06 -11.73 1.03
C GLY A 95 -9.66 -11.82 0.40
N ILE A 96 -8.58 -11.83 1.20
CA ILE A 96 -7.21 -11.94 0.70
C ILE A 96 -7.05 -13.14 -0.22
N ARG A 97 -7.47 -14.34 0.21
CA ARG A 97 -7.32 -15.57 -0.59
C ARG A 97 -7.83 -15.42 -2.03
N ARG A 98 -9.00 -14.80 -2.21
CA ARG A 98 -9.57 -14.54 -3.54
C ARG A 98 -8.75 -13.50 -4.31
N ALA A 99 -8.31 -12.45 -3.64
CA ALA A 99 -7.54 -11.38 -4.26
C ALA A 99 -6.14 -11.85 -4.71
N LEU A 100 -5.57 -12.92 -4.14
CA LEU A 100 -4.29 -13.47 -4.57
C LEU A 100 -4.33 -13.97 -6.03
N ASP A 101 -5.41 -14.62 -6.46
CA ASP A 101 -5.54 -15.07 -7.85
C ASP A 101 -5.69 -13.88 -8.81
N GLU A 102 -6.41 -12.84 -8.38
CA GLU A 102 -6.54 -11.58 -9.11
C GLU A 102 -5.21 -10.82 -9.19
N LEU A 103 -4.39 -10.89 -8.14
CA LEU A 103 -3.04 -10.32 -8.08
C LEU A 103 -2.09 -11.04 -9.03
N ARG A 104 -2.02 -12.38 -8.98
CA ARG A 104 -1.23 -13.17 -9.92
C ARG A 104 -1.56 -12.83 -11.37
N SER A 105 -2.86 -12.82 -11.68
CA SER A 105 -3.34 -12.45 -13.02
C SER A 105 -2.95 -11.01 -13.42
N ALA A 106 -2.87 -10.09 -12.46
CA ALA A 106 -2.43 -8.72 -12.71
C ALA A 106 -0.92 -8.63 -12.91
N CYS A 107 -0.14 -9.32 -12.08
CA CYS A 107 1.31 -9.43 -12.22
C CYS A 107 1.70 -10.02 -13.58
N ASP A 108 0.99 -11.05 -14.06
CA ASP A 108 1.19 -11.61 -15.40
C ASP A 108 1.01 -10.57 -16.51
N ARG A 109 -0.03 -9.71 -16.41
CA ARG A 109 -0.28 -8.65 -17.40
C ARG A 109 0.81 -7.58 -17.40
N HIS A 110 1.37 -7.29 -16.23
CA HIS A 110 2.44 -6.30 -16.04
C HIS A 110 3.85 -6.91 -16.10
N GLN A 111 3.97 -8.20 -16.43
CA GLN A 111 5.24 -8.94 -16.52
C GLN A 111 6.08 -8.85 -15.23
N ARG A 112 5.41 -8.94 -14.09
CA ARG A 112 6.01 -8.83 -12.76
C ARG A 112 5.92 -10.15 -12.01
N ASP A 113 6.92 -10.47 -11.21
CA ASP A 113 6.84 -11.61 -10.29
C ASP A 113 5.87 -11.27 -9.14
N PRO A 114 4.81 -12.07 -8.89
CA PRO A 114 3.94 -11.86 -7.73
C PRO A 114 4.68 -11.91 -6.38
N GLU A 115 5.84 -12.56 -6.29
CA GLU A 115 6.65 -12.59 -5.07
C GLU A 115 7.33 -11.23 -4.78
N ASP A 116 7.46 -10.35 -5.79
CA ASP A 116 7.95 -8.97 -5.62
C ASP A 116 6.86 -8.02 -5.06
N VAL A 117 5.68 -8.54 -4.72
CA VAL A 117 4.56 -7.75 -4.18
C VAL A 117 4.34 -8.11 -2.72
N ALA A 118 4.72 -7.19 -1.82
CA ALA A 118 4.44 -7.37 -0.40
C ALA A 118 2.93 -7.36 -0.12
N ILE A 119 2.45 -8.24 0.75
CA ILE A 119 1.05 -8.24 1.21
C ILE A 119 1.08 -8.10 2.72
N ILE A 120 0.56 -6.98 3.23
CA ILE A 120 0.67 -6.64 4.65
C ILE A 120 -0.73 -6.32 5.19
N PRO A 121 -1.45 -7.29 5.79
CA PRO A 121 -2.75 -7.04 6.38
C PRO A 121 -2.67 -5.97 7.47
N PHE A 122 -3.40 -4.87 7.26
CA PHE A 122 -3.38 -3.70 8.13
C PHE A 122 -4.61 -3.65 9.04
N GLY A 123 -4.40 -3.24 10.30
CA GLY A 123 -5.46 -3.13 11.29
C GLY A 123 -6.00 -4.49 11.73
N THR A 124 -5.15 -5.51 11.70
CA THR A 124 -5.48 -6.88 12.11
C THR A 124 -5.74 -6.93 13.61
N LEU A 125 -6.94 -7.33 14.02
CA LEU A 125 -7.13 -7.85 15.38
C LEU A 125 -6.46 -9.23 15.43
N PRO A 126 -5.41 -9.43 16.26
CA PRO A 126 -4.66 -10.67 16.25
C PRO A 126 -5.41 -11.79 16.97
N ASP A 127 -5.39 -12.97 16.35
CA ASP A 127 -5.70 -14.26 16.94
C ASP A 127 -4.83 -15.32 16.27
N GLU A 128 -4.51 -16.41 16.98
CA GLU A 128 -3.59 -17.45 16.47
C GLU A 128 -4.06 -18.04 15.13
N GLY A 129 -5.37 -18.28 14.98
CA GLY A 129 -5.94 -18.82 13.76
C GLY A 129 -5.82 -17.88 12.57
N LYS A 130 -5.96 -16.58 12.79
CA LYS A 130 -5.84 -15.55 11.75
C LYS A 130 -4.40 -15.29 11.33
N LEU A 131 -3.46 -15.32 12.27
CA LEU A 131 -2.04 -15.21 11.94
C LEU A 131 -1.55 -16.49 11.22
N ALA A 132 -2.00 -17.67 11.66
CA ALA A 132 -1.76 -18.92 10.93
C ALA A 132 -2.36 -18.88 9.52
N TYR A 133 -3.58 -18.36 9.36
CA TYR A 133 -4.20 -18.15 8.05
C TYR A 133 -3.37 -17.25 7.13
N TYR A 134 -2.75 -16.19 7.65
CA TYR A 134 -1.84 -15.35 6.86
C TYR A 134 -0.57 -16.12 6.48
N SER A 135 0.03 -16.84 7.42
CA SER A 135 1.22 -17.67 7.16
C SER A 135 0.94 -18.73 6.09
N ASP A 136 -0.21 -19.41 6.13
CA ASP A 136 -0.63 -20.40 5.13
C ASP A 136 -0.82 -19.81 3.72
N LEU A 137 -0.99 -18.50 3.63
CA LEU A 137 -1.06 -17.75 2.38
C LEU A 137 0.30 -17.19 1.92
N GLY A 138 1.39 -17.48 2.66
CA GLY A 138 2.72 -16.95 2.39
C GLY A 138 2.93 -15.51 2.88
N ILE A 139 2.02 -14.98 3.70
CA ILE A 139 2.13 -13.62 4.24
C ILE A 139 2.98 -13.65 5.50
N SER A 140 4.12 -12.97 5.46
CA SER A 140 5.10 -12.93 6.57
C SER A 140 4.97 -11.71 7.48
N GLU A 141 4.15 -10.72 7.12
CA GLU A 141 4.03 -9.45 7.86
C GLU A 141 2.57 -9.03 8.02
N ALA A 142 2.20 -8.55 9.20
CA ALA A 142 0.89 -7.96 9.46
C ALA A 142 1.00 -6.80 10.47
N VAL A 143 0.17 -5.77 10.29
CA VAL A 143 0.08 -4.65 11.23
C VAL A 143 -1.11 -4.87 12.16
N LEU A 144 -0.79 -5.12 13.43
CA LEU A 144 -1.78 -5.39 14.47
C LEU A 144 -2.48 -4.11 14.94
N ARG A 145 -3.77 -4.22 15.24
CA ARG A 145 -4.60 -3.11 15.72
C ARG A 145 -4.45 -2.97 17.23
N LEU A 146 -4.11 -1.76 17.68
CA LEU A 146 -4.19 -1.36 19.07
C LEU A 146 -5.52 -0.65 19.36
N PRO A 147 -6.01 -0.68 20.62
CA PRO A 147 -7.18 0.10 21.01
C PRO A 147 -6.89 1.60 20.90
N SER A 148 -7.93 2.39 20.63
CA SER A 148 -7.86 3.85 20.70
C SER A 148 -8.06 4.29 22.15
N ALA A 149 -7.05 4.07 22.98
CA ALA A 149 -7.09 4.29 24.42
C ALA A 149 -5.84 5.02 24.93
N GLY A 150 -5.83 5.35 26.22
CA GLY A 150 -4.68 5.96 26.88
C GLY A 150 -3.48 5.01 26.96
N ARG A 151 -2.30 5.58 27.23
CA ARG A 151 -1.03 4.83 27.39
C ARG A 151 -1.17 3.60 28.29
N ASP A 152 -1.81 3.77 29.45
CA ASP A 152 -1.90 2.74 30.48
C ASP A 152 -2.80 1.55 30.08
N GLU A 153 -3.64 1.73 29.05
CA GLU A 153 -4.44 0.66 28.44
C GLU A 153 -3.75 0.06 27.22
N VAL A 154 -3.04 0.87 26.43
CA VAL A 154 -2.38 0.41 25.19
C VAL A 154 -1.12 -0.40 25.47
N LEU A 155 -0.29 -0.01 26.45
CA LEU A 155 0.97 -0.70 26.73
C LEU A 155 0.78 -2.17 27.16
N PRO A 156 -0.15 -2.50 28.08
CA PRO A 156 -0.41 -3.91 28.42
C PRO A 156 -0.92 -4.74 27.23
N VAL A 157 -1.69 -4.15 26.30
CA VAL A 157 -2.13 -4.84 25.08
C VAL A 157 -0.95 -5.10 24.15
N LEU A 158 -0.01 -4.16 24.03
CA LEU A 158 1.21 -4.35 23.26
C LEU A 158 2.10 -5.44 23.86
N ASP A 159 2.21 -5.49 25.19
CA ASP A 159 2.92 -6.55 25.91
C ASP A 159 2.25 -7.92 25.69
N ASP A 160 0.91 -7.99 25.69
CA ASP A 160 0.18 -9.23 25.37
C ASP A 160 0.47 -9.74 23.94
N PHE A 161 0.67 -8.83 22.98
CA PHE A 161 0.99 -9.23 21.60
C PHE A 161 2.35 -9.93 21.46
N THR A 162 3.24 -9.85 22.47
CA THR A 162 4.52 -10.58 22.45
C THR A 162 4.34 -12.10 22.37
N ARG A 163 3.18 -12.65 22.78
CA ARG A 163 2.87 -14.08 22.62
C ARG A 163 2.81 -14.53 21.16
N PHE A 164 2.63 -13.60 20.22
CA PHE A 164 2.64 -13.87 18.79
C PHE A 164 4.03 -13.73 18.15
N LEU A 165 5.02 -13.26 18.92
CA LEU A 165 6.43 -13.21 18.52
C LEU A 165 7.09 -14.52 18.96
N GLY A 166 6.88 -15.58 18.19
CA GLY A 166 7.43 -16.92 18.40
C GLY A 166 8.22 -17.40 17.20
#